data_AF-A0A9J6A7T2-F1
#
_entry.id   AF-A0A9J6A7T2-F1
#
_cell.length_a   1.000
_cell.length_b   1.000
_cell.length_c   1.000
_cell.angle_alpha   90.00
_cell.angle_beta   90.00
_cell.angle_gamma   90.00
#
_symmetry.space_group_name_H-M   'P 1'
#
loop_
_entity.id
_entity.type
_entity.pdbx_description
1 polymer ?
#
loop_
_entity_poly.entity_id
_entity_poly.type
_entity_poly.pdbx_seq_one_letter_code
_entity_poly.pdbx_strand_id
1 'polypeptide(L)' 'MHCSFQKSMASVVKEAHKLSITTGAHAAIVAYSVSGIPYVYDSSNFFDTIYKFLNDAKASAVIGGH' A
#
# COMPACT_ATOMS: atom_id res chain seq x y z
N MET A 1 12.19 -8.26 18.09
CA MET A 1 12.00 -7.47 16.86
C MET A 1 10.67 -7.71 16.12
N HIS A 2 10.03 -8.90 16.22
CA HIS A 2 8.75 -9.15 15.54
C HIS A 2 7.57 -8.28 16.06
N CYS A 3 7.49 -8.06 17.37
CA CYS A 3 6.40 -7.32 18.01
C CYS A 3 6.39 -5.81 17.69
N SER A 4 7.57 -5.18 17.51
CA SER A 4 7.68 -3.75 17.19
C SER A 4 7.26 -3.42 15.76
N PHE A 5 7.60 -4.30 14.80
CA PHE A 5 7.16 -4.15 13.40
C PHE A 5 5.64 -4.20 13.28
N GLN A 6 5.00 -5.22 13.85
CA GLN A 6 3.54 -5.35 13.81
C GLN A 6 2.81 -4.17 14.46
N LYS A 7 3.29 -3.71 15.63
CA LYS A 7 2.71 -2.54 16.30
C LYS A 7 2.82 -1.26 15.46
N SER A 8 4.01 -1.03 14.89
CA SER A 8 4.23 0.15 14.03
C SER A 8 3.36 0.06 12.78
N MET A 9 3.29 -1.11 12.14
CA MET A 9 2.44 -1.30 10.97
C MET A 9 0.96 -1.11 11.27
N ALA A 10 0.46 -1.58 12.42
CA ALA A 10 -0.92 -1.33 12.83
C ALA A 10 -1.23 0.18 12.95
N SER A 11 -0.29 0.98 13.49
CA SER A 11 -0.44 2.43 13.54
C SER A 11 -0.46 3.07 12.15
N VAL A 12 0.43 2.66 11.23
CA VAL A 12 0.46 3.18 9.86
C VAL A 12 -0.84 2.83 9.12
N VAL A 13 -1.31 1.60 9.25
CA VAL A 13 -2.57 1.14 8.66
C VAL A 13 -3.76 1.93 9.19
N LYS A 14 -3.79 2.24 10.49
CA LYS A 14 -4.85 3.06 11.09
C LYS A 14 -4.93 4.45 10.44
N GLU A 15 -3.80 5.10 10.22
CA GLU A 15 -3.78 6.43 9.59
C GLU A 15 -4.13 6.37 8.10
N ALA A 16 -3.66 5.34 7.37
CA ALA A 16 -4.04 5.13 5.97
C ALA A 16 -5.55 4.86 5.82
N HIS A 17 -6.13 4.08 6.74
CA HIS A 17 -7.56 3.83 6.77
C HIS A 17 -8.35 5.10 7.07
N LYS A 18 -7.90 5.91 8.03
CA LYS A 18 -8.48 7.21 8.34
C LYS A 18 -8.43 8.15 7.13
N LEU A 19 -7.30 8.21 6.42
CA LEU A 19 -7.17 8.99 5.19
C LEU A 19 -8.21 8.54 4.15
N SER A 20 -8.35 7.23 3.97
CA SER A 20 -9.30 6.66 3.01
C SER A 20 -10.75 7.05 3.34
N ILE A 21 -11.16 6.91 4.60
CA ILE A 21 -12.51 7.31 5.04
C ILE A 21 -12.73 8.82 4.90
N THR A 22 -11.76 9.64 5.31
CA THR A 22 -11.93 11.10 5.40
C THR A 22 -11.90 11.81 4.06
N THR A 23 -11.18 11.26 3.07
CA THR A 23 -10.97 11.92 1.77
C THR A 23 -11.58 11.16 0.60
N GLY A 24 -12.01 9.91 0.80
CA GLY A 24 -12.38 9.01 -0.29
C GLY A 24 -11.18 8.51 -1.11
N ALA A 25 -9.95 8.83 -0.72
CA ALA A 25 -8.76 8.32 -1.38
C ALA A 25 -8.65 6.79 -1.21
N HIS A 26 -8.20 6.12 -2.26
CA HIS A 26 -7.78 4.72 -2.17
C HIS A 26 -6.32 4.68 -1.70
N ALA A 27 -6.08 3.99 -0.58
CA ALA A 27 -4.77 3.86 0.03
C ALA A 27 -4.36 2.38 0.09
N ALA A 28 -3.11 2.11 -0.24
CA ALA A 28 -2.50 0.80 -0.06
C ALA A 28 -1.08 0.93 0.49
N ILE A 29 -0.66 -0.06 1.28
CA ILE A 29 0.66 -0.16 1.86
C ILE A 29 1.19 -1.56 1.58
N VAL A 30 2.41 -1.62 1.05
CA VAL A 30 3.18 -2.86 0.88
C VAL A 30 4.48 -2.71 1.65
N ALA A 31 4.79 -3.69 2.51
CA ALA A 31 6.01 -3.71 3.29
C ALA A 31 6.56 -5.12 3.42
N TYR A 32 7.86 -5.24 3.62
CA TYR A 32 8.51 -6.50 3.99
C TYR A 32 9.09 -6.35 5.38
N SER A 33 8.86 -7.33 6.24
CA SER A 33 9.58 -7.42 7.50
C SER A 33 11.06 -7.72 7.27
N VAL A 34 11.89 -7.53 8.29
CA VAL A 34 13.33 -7.88 8.23
C VAL A 34 13.58 -9.37 7.91
N SER A 35 12.60 -10.23 8.14
CA SER A 35 12.64 -11.67 7.80
C SER A 35 12.11 -11.98 6.40
N GLY A 36 11.79 -10.96 5.60
CA GLY A 36 11.26 -11.10 4.24
C GLY A 36 9.77 -11.47 4.17
N ILE A 37 9.06 -11.54 5.30
CA ILE A 37 7.61 -11.81 5.29
C ILE A 37 6.86 -10.58 4.77
N PRO A 38 6.02 -10.72 3.73
CA PRO A 38 5.25 -9.60 3.19
C PRO A 38 4.11 -9.20 4.13
N TYR A 39 3.83 -7.91 4.16
CA TYR A 39 2.68 -7.31 4.82
C TYR A 39 1.98 -6.39 3.83
N VAL A 40 0.65 -6.51 3.73
CA VAL A 40 -0.16 -5.71 2.82
C VAL A 40 -1.39 -5.17 3.53
N TYR A 41 -1.67 -3.90 3.25
CA TYR A 41 -2.95 -3.26 3.50
C TYR A 41 -3.45 -2.67 2.18
N ASP A 42 -4.73 -2.86 1.88
CA ASP A 42 -5.40 -2.18 0.79
C ASP A 42 -6.81 -1.79 1.24
N SER A 43 -7.13 -0.49 1.14
CA SER A 43 -8.46 0.04 1.45
C SER A 43 -9.59 -0.57 0.61
N SER A 44 -9.30 -1.14 -0.57
CA SER A 44 -10.28 -1.78 -1.45
C SER A 44 -10.58 -3.25 -1.11
N ASN A 45 -9.91 -3.81 -0.11
CA ASN A 45 -9.97 -5.22 0.31
C ASN A 45 -9.47 -6.27 -0.73
N PHE A 46 -9.15 -5.90 -1.98
CA PHE A 46 -8.79 -6.85 -3.05
C PHE A 46 -7.58 -6.47 -3.91
N PHE A 47 -6.60 -5.75 -3.35
CA PHE A 47 -5.39 -5.31 -4.06
C PHE A 47 -5.64 -4.37 -5.28
N ASP A 48 -6.88 -3.93 -5.51
CA ASP A 48 -7.23 -3.12 -6.69
C ASP A 48 -6.45 -1.81 -6.72
N THR A 49 -6.23 -1.18 -5.57
CA THR A 49 -5.45 0.05 -5.47
C THR A 49 -4.01 -0.19 -5.93
N ILE A 50 -3.43 -1.31 -5.48
CA ILE A 50 -2.06 -1.72 -5.84
C ILE A 50 -1.99 -2.03 -7.34
N TYR A 51 -2.93 -2.82 -7.88
CA TYR A 51 -2.94 -3.17 -9.29
C TYR A 51 -3.14 -1.96 -10.19
N LYS A 52 -4.05 -1.06 -9.82
CA LYS A 52 -4.25 0.20 -10.54
C LYS A 52 -2.97 1.02 -10.58
N PHE A 53 -2.32 1.23 -9.44
CA PHE A 53 -1.05 1.95 -9.38
C PHE A 53 0.03 1.32 -10.27
N LEU A 54 0.20 0.00 -10.22
CA LEU A 54 1.19 -0.71 -11.04
C LEU A 54 0.88 -0.60 -12.54
N ASN A 55 -0.39 -0.67 -12.93
CA ASN A 55 -0.80 -0.53 -14.32
C ASN A 55 -0.57 0.90 -14.83
N ASP A 56 -0.94 1.91 -14.04
CA ASP A 56 -0.75 3.32 -14.37
C ASP A 56 0.75 3.67 -14.45
N ALA A 57 1.56 3.15 -13.53
CA ALA A 57 3.02 3.33 -13.55
C ALA A 57 3.67 2.69 -14.79
N LYS A 58 3.25 1.48 -15.16
CA LYS A 58 3.71 0.83 -16.40
C LYS A 58 3.31 1.62 -17.64
N ALA A 59 2.06 2.08 -17.71
CA ALA A 59 1.58 2.90 -18.82
C ALA A 59 2.36 4.22 -18.91
N SER A 60 2.65 4.85 -17.77
CA SER A 60 3.45 6.08 -17.69
C SER A 60 4.91 5.87 -18.08
N ALA A 61 5.49 4.69 -17.82
CA ALA A 61 6.83 4.36 -18.26
C ALA A 61 6.93 4.12 -19.79
N VAL A 62 5.84 3.66 -20.42
CA VAL A 62 5.79 3.41 -21.89
C VAL A 62 5.74 4.71 -22.70
N ILE A 63 5.17 5.79 -22.16
CA ILE A 63 5.07 7.10 -22.83
C ILE A 63 6.34 7.96 -22.73
N GLY A 64 7.39 7.50 -22.02
CA GLY A 64 8.67 8.21 -21.87
C GLY A 64 9.80 7.76 -22.80
N GLY A 65 9.53 6.86 -23.74
CA GLY A 65 10.53 6.33 -24.68
C GLY A 65 10.28 6.81 -26.10
N HIS A 66 10.62 8.06 -26.41
CA HIS A 66 10.73 8.59 -27.76
C HIS A 66 12.02 9.41 -27.85
#